data_AF-A0A4V1Y339-F1
#
_entry.id   AF-A0A4V1Y339-F1
#
_cell.length_a   1.000
_cell.length_b   1.000
_cell.length_c   1.000
_cell.angle_alpha   90.00
_cell.angle_beta   90.00
_cell.angle_gamma   90.00
#
_symmetry.space_group_name_H-M   'P 1'
#
loop_
_entity.id
_entity.type
_entity.pdbx_description
1 polymer ?
#
loop_
_entity_poly.entity_id
_entity_poly.type
_entity_poly.pdbx_seq_one_letter_code
_entity_poly.pdbx_strand_id
1 'polypeptide(L)'
;MDDRLDERMFGAIIRSMLDIARNSENHTWFLEKENFTSGEFTANDWQRFLGDVAWMASQHPALHIESVIEVPAPDWRDADDYPAAFYGDFLYLFDEEPREVPDNEEPPYAPWWSQKHRHAPFFLTLPFPLTLICIRKRP
;
A
#
# COMPACT_ATOMS: atom_id res chain seq x y z
N MET A 1 13.59 6.75 12.81
CA MET A 1 14.00 6.44 11.43
C MET A 1 12.80 6.82 10.61
N ASP A 2 13.00 7.67 9.62
CA ASP A 2 11.92 8.06 8.72
C ASP A 2 11.70 6.90 7.75
N ASP A 3 10.62 6.13 7.95
CA ASP A 3 10.31 4.94 7.13
C ASP A 3 9.61 5.33 5.81
N ARG A 4 9.67 6.60 5.43
CA ARG A 4 9.06 7.15 4.20
C ARG A 4 9.78 6.72 2.94
N LEU A 5 9.01 6.70 1.86
CA LEU A 5 9.46 6.31 0.53
C LEU A 5 9.95 7.54 -0.26
N ASP A 6 11.10 7.41 -0.92
CA ASP A 6 11.57 8.43 -1.88
C ASP A 6 10.85 8.25 -3.22
N GLU A 7 9.98 9.20 -3.58
CA GLU A 7 9.22 9.20 -4.84
C GLU A 7 10.09 9.01 -6.10
N ARG A 8 11.37 9.39 -6.05
CA ARG A 8 12.30 9.29 -7.19
C ARG A 8 12.69 7.85 -7.52
N MET A 9 12.46 6.91 -6.60
CA MET A 9 12.73 5.49 -6.80
C MET A 9 11.67 4.80 -7.66
N PHE A 10 10.52 5.44 -7.87
CA PHE A 10 9.34 4.82 -8.46
C PHE A 10 9.12 5.19 -9.92
N GLY A 11 8.41 4.29 -10.62
CA GLY A 11 8.04 4.45 -12.02
C GLY A 11 7.01 5.56 -12.27
N ALA A 12 6.72 5.77 -13.56
CA ALA A 12 5.85 6.86 -14.01
C ALA A 12 4.45 6.82 -13.38
N ILE A 13 3.88 5.63 -13.19
CA ILE A 13 2.53 5.46 -12.65
C ILE A 13 2.44 5.95 -11.19
N ILE A 14 3.32 5.48 -10.29
CA ILE A 14 3.32 5.93 -8.89
C ILE A 14 3.51 7.45 -8.80
N ARG A 15 4.45 8.00 -9.59
CA ARG A 15 4.74 9.43 -9.59
C ARG A 15 3.59 10.27 -10.14
N SER A 16 2.93 9.79 -11.19
CA SER A 16 1.73 10.43 -11.73
C SER A 16 0.59 10.40 -10.72
N MET A 17 0.39 9.26 -10.04
CA MET A 17 -0.65 9.16 -9.02
C MET A 17 -0.38 10.02 -7.79
N LEU A 18 0.88 10.19 -7.40
CA LEU A 18 1.26 11.14 -6.34
C LEU A 18 0.94 12.58 -6.73
N ASP A 19 1.22 12.96 -7.98
CA ASP A 19 0.88 14.29 -8.47
C ASP A 19 -0.64 14.52 -8.46
N ILE A 20 -1.42 13.53 -8.92
CA ILE A 20 -2.89 13.59 -8.85
C ILE A 20 -3.37 13.69 -7.39
N ALA A 21 -2.79 12.89 -6.49
CA ALA A 21 -3.17 12.86 -5.08
C ALA A 21 -2.88 14.18 -4.36
N ARG A 22 -1.73 14.81 -4.63
CA ARG A 22 -1.36 16.11 -4.05
C ARG A 22 -2.26 17.26 -4.51
N ASN A 23 -2.83 17.14 -5.72
CA ASN A 23 -3.66 18.18 -6.34
C ASN A 23 -5.17 17.92 -6.21
N SER A 24 -5.59 16.93 -5.41
CA SER A 24 -6.98 16.50 -5.30
C SER A 24 -7.41 16.38 -3.85
N GLU A 25 -8.62 16.84 -3.52
CA GLU A 25 -9.25 16.64 -2.20
C GLU A 25 -9.87 15.24 -2.04
N ASN A 26 -9.82 14.42 -3.09
CA ASN A 26 -10.32 13.04 -3.00
C ASN A 26 -9.40 12.18 -2.13
N HIS A 27 -9.94 11.10 -1.57
CA HIS A 27 -9.16 10.11 -0.81
C HIS A 27 -9.10 8.75 -1.51
N THR A 28 -9.46 8.72 -2.79
CA THR A 28 -9.36 7.54 -3.63
C THR A 28 -9.12 7.99 -5.05
N TRP A 29 -8.10 7.41 -5.68
CA TRP A 29 -7.71 7.73 -7.04
C TRP A 29 -7.57 6.46 -7.85
N PHE A 30 -8.15 6.48 -9.05
CA PHE A 30 -8.15 5.33 -9.94
C PHE A 30 -7.15 5.58 -11.07
N LEU A 31 -6.35 4.56 -11.35
CA LEU A 31 -5.70 4.46 -12.65
C LEU A 31 -6.77 4.01 -13.65
N GLU A 32 -6.90 4.70 -14.78
CA GLU A 32 -7.92 4.38 -15.78
C GLU A 32 -7.32 3.48 -16.88
N LYS A 33 -8.15 2.62 -17.48
CA LYS A 33 -7.72 1.78 -18.63
C LYS A 33 -7.34 2.65 -19.83
N GLU A 34 -8.01 3.79 -19.94
CA GLU A 34 -7.81 4.82 -20.94
C GLU A 34 -6.37 5.35 -20.95
N ASN A 35 -5.69 5.40 -19.79
CA ASN A 35 -4.29 5.82 -19.74
C ASN A 35 -3.38 4.84 -20.51
N PHE A 36 -3.72 3.56 -20.58
CA PHE A 36 -2.96 2.57 -21.37
C PHE A 36 -3.36 2.56 -22.84
N THR A 37 -4.65 2.66 -23.14
CA THR A 37 -5.14 2.60 -24.52
C THR A 37 -4.85 3.87 -25.31
N SER A 38 -4.78 5.03 -24.65
CA SER A 38 -4.34 6.30 -25.23
C SER A 38 -2.83 6.42 -25.42
N GLY A 39 -2.06 5.53 -24.78
CA GLY A 39 -0.59 5.52 -24.84
C GLY A 39 0.11 6.43 -23.84
N GLU A 40 -0.60 6.96 -22.84
CA GLU A 40 0.00 7.68 -21.71
C GLU A 40 0.92 6.77 -20.88
N PHE A 41 0.48 5.52 -20.63
CA PHE A 41 1.29 4.48 -20.02
C PHE A 41 1.49 3.28 -20.93
N THR A 42 2.70 2.73 -20.91
CA THR A 42 3.06 1.54 -21.68
C THR A 42 2.94 0.27 -20.85
N ALA A 43 3.02 -0.89 -21.53
CA ALA A 43 3.12 -2.18 -20.84
C ALA A 43 4.37 -2.30 -19.94
N ASN A 44 5.46 -1.60 -20.29
CA ASN A 44 6.66 -1.57 -19.45
C ASN A 44 6.43 -0.74 -18.19
N ASP A 45 5.67 0.35 -18.27
CA ASP A 45 5.30 1.15 -17.10
C ASP A 45 4.42 0.35 -16.14
N TRP A 46 3.50 -0.46 -16.68
CA TRP A 46 2.71 -1.40 -15.88
C TRP A 46 3.58 -2.44 -15.16
N GLN A 47 4.51 -3.09 -15.88
CA GLN A 47 5.44 -4.05 -15.27
C GLN A 47 6.32 -3.41 -14.20
N ARG A 48 6.79 -2.18 -14.43
CA ARG A 48 7.54 -1.43 -13.44
C ARG A 48 6.69 -1.14 -12.21
N PHE A 49 5.44 -0.70 -12.39
CA PHE A 49 4.50 -0.45 -11.31
C PHE A 49 4.25 -1.70 -10.43
N LEU A 50 4.02 -2.87 -11.03
CA LEU A 50 3.88 -4.11 -10.26
C LEU A 50 5.12 -4.44 -9.43
N GLY A 51 6.31 -4.22 -10.00
CA GLY A 51 7.58 -4.38 -9.30
C GLY A 51 7.76 -3.40 -8.14
N ASP A 52 7.36 -2.15 -8.35
CA ASP A 52 7.36 -1.10 -7.33
C ASP A 52 6.43 -1.45 -6.15
N VAL A 53 5.20 -1.90 -6.42
CA VAL A 53 4.23 -2.35 -5.40
C VAL A 53 4.76 -3.55 -4.61
N ALA A 54 5.31 -4.56 -5.30
CA ALA A 54 5.91 -5.72 -4.66
C ALA A 54 7.12 -5.34 -3.79
N TRP A 55 7.94 -4.40 -4.26
CA TRP A 55 9.08 -3.90 -3.50
C TRP A 55 8.62 -3.16 -2.23
N MET A 56 7.64 -2.25 -2.32
CA MET A 56 7.06 -1.56 -1.16
C MET A 56 6.55 -2.56 -0.12
N ALA A 57 5.76 -3.56 -0.55
CA ALA A 57 5.22 -4.59 0.34
C ALA A 57 6.32 -5.42 1.02
N SER A 58 7.44 -5.66 0.31
CA SER A 58 8.56 -6.45 0.83
C SER A 58 9.44 -5.69 1.83
N GLN A 59 9.69 -4.40 1.59
CA GLN A 59 10.59 -3.60 2.41
C GLN A 59 9.87 -2.97 3.60
N HIS A 60 8.56 -2.73 3.46
CA HIS A 60 7.75 -2.04 4.45
C HIS A 60 6.48 -2.83 4.80
N PRO A 61 6.59 -4.05 5.37
CA PRO A 61 5.42 -4.88 5.67
C PRO A 61 4.47 -4.26 6.71
N ALA A 62 4.95 -3.34 7.53
CA ALA A 62 4.12 -2.60 8.50
C ALA A 62 3.17 -1.59 7.84
N LEU A 63 3.40 -1.22 6.58
CA LEU A 63 2.59 -0.25 5.84
C LEU A 63 1.38 -0.89 5.15
N HIS A 64 1.22 -2.23 5.21
CA HIS A 64 0.08 -2.95 4.64
C HIS A 64 -0.30 -2.45 3.24
N ILE A 65 0.65 -2.47 2.30
CA ILE A 65 0.53 -1.86 0.97
C ILE A 65 -0.71 -2.34 0.22
N GLU A 66 -1.14 -3.58 0.44
CA GLU A 66 -2.38 -4.15 -0.11
C GLU A 66 -3.67 -3.43 0.33
N SER A 67 -3.64 -2.69 1.44
CA SER A 67 -4.75 -1.84 1.91
C SER A 67 -4.69 -0.42 1.37
N VAL A 68 -3.56 -0.03 0.77
CA VAL A 68 -3.29 1.32 0.27
C VAL A 68 -3.35 1.37 -1.25
N ILE A 69 -2.88 0.32 -1.91
CA ILE A 69 -2.86 0.16 -3.36
C ILE A 69 -3.53 -1.17 -3.70
N GLU A 70 -4.63 -1.10 -4.43
CA GLU A 70 -5.32 -2.27 -4.95
C GLU A 70 -4.94 -2.48 -6.41
N VAL A 71 -4.61 -3.73 -6.74
CA VAL A 71 -4.35 -4.19 -8.11
C VAL A 71 -5.25 -5.39 -8.37
N PRO A 72 -6.42 -5.22 -9.03
CA PRO A 72 -7.40 -6.30 -9.19
C PRO A 72 -6.88 -7.48 -10.01
N ALA A 73 -6.01 -7.21 -10.99
CA ALA A 73 -5.45 -8.23 -11.87
C ALA A 73 -3.98 -7.92 -12.23
N PRO A 74 -3.13 -8.94 -12.43
CA PRO A 74 -1.73 -8.75 -12.82
C PRO A 74 -1.57 -8.26 -14.27
N ASP A 75 -2.51 -8.56 -15.17
CA ASP A 75 -2.63 -7.87 -16.46
C ASP A 75 -3.77 -6.86 -16.35
N TRP A 76 -3.49 -5.58 -16.59
CA TRP A 76 -4.47 -4.51 -16.50
C TRP A 76 -5.66 -4.70 -17.46
N ARG A 77 -5.47 -5.48 -18.53
CA ARG A 77 -6.54 -5.81 -19.50
C ARG A 77 -7.61 -6.71 -18.92
N ASP A 78 -7.25 -7.51 -17.91
CA ASP A 78 -8.14 -8.48 -17.28
C ASP A 78 -8.92 -7.88 -16.10
N ALA A 79 -8.55 -6.68 -15.64
CA ALA A 79 -9.34 -5.96 -14.64
C ALA A 79 -10.69 -5.54 -15.24
N ASP A 80 -11.79 -5.58 -14.49
CA ASP A 80 -13.12 -5.22 -15.03
C ASP A 80 -13.29 -3.70 -15.13
N ASP A 81 -13.05 -2.98 -14.03
CA ASP A 81 -13.32 -1.54 -13.92
C ASP A 81 -12.05 -0.69 -14.09
N TYR A 82 -11.05 -0.92 -13.22
CA TYR A 82 -9.82 -0.12 -13.17
C TYR A 82 -8.59 -1.03 -13.02
N PRO A 83 -7.43 -0.70 -13.64
CA PRO A 83 -6.19 -1.43 -13.43
C PRO A 83 -5.64 -1.35 -12.01
N ALA A 84 -5.79 -0.21 -11.35
CA ALA A 84 -5.34 -0.03 -9.97
C ALA A 84 -6.12 1.10 -9.27
N ALA A 85 -6.27 0.98 -7.95
CA ALA A 85 -6.81 2.02 -7.09
C ALA A 85 -5.83 2.38 -5.98
N PHE A 86 -5.79 3.66 -5.64
CA PHE A 86 -4.93 4.24 -4.62
C PHE A 86 -5.80 4.89 -3.57
N TYR A 87 -5.68 4.47 -2.31
CA TYR A 87 -6.49 4.95 -1.20
C TYR A 87 -5.79 6.07 -0.43
N GLY A 88 -6.53 6.82 0.39
CA GLY A 88 -6.06 8.07 1.01
C GLY A 88 -4.72 7.96 1.75
N ASP A 89 -4.41 6.79 2.30
CA ASP A 89 -3.14 6.53 2.97
C ASP A 89 -1.93 6.48 2.04
N PHE A 90 -2.15 6.43 0.73
CA PHE A 90 -1.12 6.40 -0.31
C PHE A 90 -0.21 7.64 -0.23
N LEU A 91 -0.78 8.82 -0.04
CA LEU A 91 -0.01 10.06 0.05
C LEU A 91 0.92 10.05 1.28
N TYR A 92 0.46 9.46 2.39
CA TYR A 92 1.22 9.39 3.64
C TYR A 92 2.43 8.45 3.57
N LEU A 93 2.53 7.62 2.53
CA LEU A 93 3.74 6.82 2.30
C LEU A 93 4.96 7.68 1.89
N PHE A 94 4.72 8.89 1.36
CA PHE A 94 5.73 9.73 0.73
C PHE A 94 5.90 11.10 1.38
N ASP A 95 4.81 11.76 1.77
CA ASP A 95 4.88 13.14 2.26
C ASP A 95 5.10 13.23 3.78
N GLU A 96 5.90 14.22 4.15
CA GLU A 96 6.15 14.64 5.52
C GLU A 96 5.31 15.86 5.82
N GLU A 97 4.09 15.74 6.34
CA GLU A 97 3.57 16.83 7.18
C GLU A 97 2.66 16.34 8.32
N PRO A 98 2.68 17.06 9.45
CA PRO A 98 2.23 16.60 10.74
C PRO A 98 0.70 16.65 10.81
N ARG A 99 0.12 15.78 11.65
CA ARG A 99 -1.10 16.20 12.33
C ARG A 99 -0.74 17.42 13.16
N GLU A 100 -0.95 18.63 12.65
CA GLU A 100 -1.37 19.72 13.51
C GLU A 100 -2.73 19.31 14.06
N VAL A 101 -2.72 18.58 15.17
CA VAL A 101 -3.83 18.68 16.11
C VAL A 101 -3.72 20.12 16.60
N PRO A 102 -4.67 21.03 16.32
CA PRO A 102 -4.64 22.33 16.96
C PRO A 102 -4.65 22.05 18.47
N ASP A 103 -3.61 22.49 19.17
CA ASP A 103 -3.42 22.34 20.62
C ASP A 103 -4.47 23.14 21.44
N ASN A 104 -5.56 23.55 20.80
CA ASN A 104 -6.63 24.37 21.34
C ASN A 104 -7.98 23.81 20.89
N GLU A 105 -8.33 22.62 21.36
CA GLU A 105 -9.71 22.31 21.73
C GLU A 105 -9.70 21.07 22.63
N GLU A 106 -9.92 21.31 23.93
CA GLU A 106 -10.28 20.31 24.91
C GLU A 106 -11.37 19.40 24.31
N PRO A 107 -11.21 18.07 24.25
CA PRO A 107 -12.16 17.22 23.53
C PRO A 107 -13.48 17.12 24.30
N PRO A 108 -14.63 17.64 23.81
CA PRO A 108 -15.90 17.15 24.29
C PRO A 108 -16.17 15.86 23.50
N TYR A 109 -15.93 14.72 24.14
CA TYR A 109 -16.01 13.33 23.64
C TYR A 109 -14.68 12.68 23.29
N ALA A 110 -14.17 11.90 24.24
CA ALA A 110 -13.33 10.75 23.95
C ALA A 110 -14.19 9.60 23.37
N PRO A 111 -13.86 9.05 22.20
CA PRO A 111 -14.29 7.71 21.82
C PRO A 111 -13.57 6.66 22.69
N TRP A 112 -14.34 6.06 23.58
CA TRP A 112 -14.18 4.89 24.47
C TRP A 112 -13.33 3.66 24.08
N TRP A 113 -12.43 3.69 23.08
CA TRP A 113 -11.61 2.51 22.73
C TRP A 113 -10.11 2.61 23.10
N SER A 114 -9.74 3.58 23.94
CA SER A 114 -8.51 3.45 24.75
C SER A 114 -8.72 2.43 25.87
N GLN A 115 -8.65 1.14 25.54
CA GLN A 115 -8.34 0.12 26.52
C GLN A 115 -7.00 -0.52 26.18
N LYS A 116 -5.95 0.09 26.73
CA LYS A 116 -4.65 -0.52 26.98
C LYS A 116 -4.87 -1.80 27.78
N HIS A 117 -4.91 -2.94 27.10
CA HIS A 117 -4.59 -4.21 27.73
C HIS A 117 -3.09 -4.46 27.55
N ARG A 118 -2.33 -4.00 28.57
CA ARG A 118 -1.07 -4.66 28.95
C ARG A 118 -1.42 -6.10 29.30
N HIS A 119 -1.05 -7.07 28.46
CA HIS A 119 -0.81 -8.42 28.92
C HIS A 119 0.68 -8.72 28.78
N ALA A 120 1.27 -8.97 29.95
CA ALA A 120 2.61 -9.49 30.14
C ALA A 120 2.77 -10.87 29.45
N PRO A 121 4.01 -11.33 29.21
CA PRO A 121 4.29 -12.43 28.31
C PRO A 121 3.92 -13.76 28.95
N PHE A 122 3.04 -14.52 28.32
CA PHE A 122 2.88 -15.94 28.63
C PHE A 122 3.85 -16.76 27.78
N PHE A 123 4.98 -17.11 28.40
CA PHE A 123 5.77 -18.28 28.05
C PHE A 123 4.94 -19.55 28.29
N LEU A 124 4.65 -20.30 27.23
CA LEU A 124 4.45 -21.76 27.24
C LEU A 124 5.01 -22.28 25.90
N THR A 125 6.28 -22.65 25.83
CA THR A 125 6.75 -24.06 25.80
C THR A 125 6.03 -24.93 24.74
N LEU A 126 6.55 -24.94 23.49
CA LEU A 126 7.22 -26.08 22.80
C LEU A 126 6.27 -27.01 22.00
N PRO A 127 6.74 -27.82 21.02
CA PRO A 127 7.61 -27.56 19.86
C PRO A 127 7.09 -28.18 18.53
N PHE A 128 7.81 -27.93 17.42
CA PHE A 128 7.94 -28.72 16.18
C PHE A 128 7.27 -28.27 14.86
N PRO A 129 7.88 -28.61 13.70
CA PRO A 129 7.95 -27.78 12.51
C PRO A 129 7.26 -28.44 11.30
N LEU A 130 6.60 -27.66 10.45
CA LEU A 130 6.16 -28.15 9.16
C LEU A 130 7.26 -27.93 8.12
N THR A 131 8.16 -28.92 8.04
CA THR A 131 9.05 -29.11 6.90
C THR A 131 8.20 -29.63 5.72
N LEU A 132 7.98 -28.80 4.70
CA LEU A 132 7.37 -29.23 3.44
C LEU A 132 8.40 -30.00 2.62
N ILE A 133 8.31 -31.33 2.62
CA ILE A 133 9.05 -32.21 1.70
C ILE A 133 8.19 -32.40 0.44
N CYS A 134 8.59 -31.79 -0.67
CA CYS A 134 8.03 -32.07 -1.99
C CYS A 134 8.52 -33.43 -2.50
N ILE A 135 7.66 -34.45 -2.54
CA ILE A 135 7.94 -35.70 -3.26
C ILE A 135 7.49 -35.53 -4.72
N ARG A 136 8.47 -35.44 -5.62
CA ARG A 136 8.31 -35.47 -7.07
C ARG A 136 7.92 -36.89 -7.51
N LYS A 137 6.72 -37.06 -8.07
CA LYS A 137 6.30 -38.30 -8.73
C LYS A 137 6.97 -38.40 -10.11
N ARG A 138 7.79 -39.44 -10.33
CA ARG A 138 8.31 -39.84 -11.65
C ARG A 138 7.30 -40.76 -12.36
N PRO A 139 7.35 -40.88 -13.70
CA PRO A 139 7.25 -42.17 -14.37
C PRO A 139 8.61 -42.90 -14.32
#